data_AF-A0A2E8CD81-F1
#
_entry.id   AF-A0A2E8CD81-F1
#
_cell.length_a   1.000
_cell.length_b   1.000
_cell.length_c   1.000
_cell.angle_alpha   90.00
_cell.angle_beta   90.00
_cell.angle_gamma   90.00
#
_symmetry.space_group_name_H-M   'P 1'
#
loop_
_entity.id
_entity.type
_entity.pdbx_description
1 polymer ?
#
loop_
_entity_poly.entity_id
_entity_poly.type
_entity_poly.pdbx_seq_one_letter_code
_entity_poly.pdbx_strand_id
1 'polypeptide(L)'
;MSIDEGTSRCPKCDNCLDSQHDGSIITVDIAHQGERVEEALGKMRVEVDAARNGMGLYLRLIVGSGVIRDEVLFALRGVQADGVIKSFEVESANAGAIKIKLK
;
A
#
# COMPACT_ATOMS: atom_id res chain seq x y z
N MET A 1 20.19 16.34 -5.30
CA MET A 1 19.75 15.83 -6.62
C MET A 1 18.28 15.51 -6.47
N SER A 2 17.42 16.26 -7.14
CA SER A 2 15.99 15.97 -7.18
C SER A 2 15.76 15.11 -8.42
N ILE A 3 15.17 13.93 -8.25
CA ILE A 3 14.79 13.07 -9.37
C ILE A 3 13.43 13.55 -9.85
N ASP A 4 13.28 13.79 -11.15
CA ASP A 4 12.03 14.22 -11.78
C ASP A 4 11.02 13.05 -11.79
N GLU A 5 9.72 13.32 -11.63
CA GLU A 5 8.63 12.34 -11.51
C GLU A 5 8.54 11.39 -12.73
N GLY A 6 9.11 11.78 -13.87
CA GLY A 6 9.19 10.96 -15.09
C GLY A 6 10.45 10.07 -15.20
N THR A 7 11.35 10.10 -14.22
CA THR A 7 12.62 9.36 -14.30
C THR A 7 12.42 7.93 -13.85
N SER A 8 12.53 6.96 -14.78
CA SER A 8 12.41 5.53 -14.48
C SER A 8 13.73 4.85 -14.08
N ARG A 9 14.86 5.52 -14.30
CA ARG A 9 16.21 4.99 -14.03
C ARG A 9 17.04 5.92 -13.18
N CYS A 10 17.77 5.34 -12.23
CA CYS A 10 18.66 6.08 -11.36
C CYS A 10 19.83 6.65 -12.17
N PRO A 11 20.06 7.97 -12.15
CA PRO A 11 21.14 8.60 -12.92
C PRO A 11 22.54 8.29 -12.39
N LYS A 12 22.65 7.60 -11.24
CA LYS A 12 23.94 7.21 -10.65
C LYS A 12 24.38 5.79 -11.00
N CYS A 13 23.45 4.87 -11.18
CA CYS A 13 23.76 3.44 -11.31
C CYS A 13 22.89 2.72 -12.35
N ASP A 14 22.07 3.46 -13.10
CA ASP A 14 21.15 2.97 -14.13
C ASP A 14 20.09 1.95 -13.69
N ASN A 15 20.00 1.66 -12.38
CA ASN A 15 18.96 0.78 -11.82
C ASN A 15 17.57 1.35 -12.05
N CYS A 16 16.60 0.45 -12.26
CA CYS A 16 15.18 0.80 -12.31
C CYS A 16 14.76 1.37 -10.96
N LEU A 17 14.23 2.58 -10.92
CA LEU A 17 13.81 3.22 -9.65
C LEU A 17 12.65 2.45 -9.02
N ASP A 18 11.73 1.92 -9.84
CA ASP A 18 10.65 0.98 -9.46
C ASP A 18 11.14 -0.40 -8.96
N SER A 19 12.45 -0.58 -8.77
CA SER A 19 13.01 -1.79 -8.14
C SER A 19 13.80 -1.46 -6.88
N GLN A 20 13.92 -0.18 -6.54
CA GLN A 20 14.63 0.25 -5.35
C GLN A 20 13.67 0.27 -4.16
N HIS A 21 13.88 -0.68 -3.26
CA HIS A 21 13.19 -0.74 -1.99
C HIS A 21 14.18 -1.17 -0.91
N ASP A 22 13.98 -0.73 0.33
CA ASP A 22 14.80 -1.18 1.47
C ASP A 22 14.38 -2.56 2.01
N GLY A 23 13.33 -3.15 1.44
CA GLY A 23 12.80 -4.47 1.81
C GLY A 23 11.90 -4.44 3.06
N SER A 24 11.65 -3.26 3.63
CA SER A 24 10.81 -3.11 4.83
C SER A 24 9.32 -3.30 4.54
N ILE A 25 8.58 -3.59 5.62
CA ILE A 25 7.12 -3.67 5.63
C ILE A 25 6.59 -2.59 6.60
N ILE A 26 5.85 -1.63 6.07
CA ILE A 26 5.17 -0.62 6.87
C ILE A 26 3.86 -1.25 7.33
N THR A 27 3.58 -1.31 8.64
CA THR A 27 2.32 -1.85 9.17
C THR A 27 1.46 -0.73 9.72
N VAL A 28 0.21 -0.65 9.28
CA VAL A 28 -0.73 0.39 9.71
C VAL A 28 -2.08 -0.23 10.06
N ASP A 29 -2.69 0.26 11.14
CA ASP A 29 -4.03 -0.14 11.55
C ASP A 29 -5.06 0.90 11.13
N ILE A 30 -6.07 0.45 10.39
CA ILE A 30 -7.14 1.28 9.83
C ILE A 30 -8.54 0.87 10.31
N ALA A 31 -8.62 -0.02 11.31
CA ALA A 31 -9.89 -0.53 11.84
C ALA A 31 -9.92 -0.66 13.38
N HIS A 32 -9.02 0.03 14.10
CA HIS A 32 -8.77 -0.20 15.52
C HIS A 32 -9.82 0.39 16.49
N GLN A 33 -10.56 1.44 16.09
CA GLN A 33 -11.36 2.26 17.02
C GLN A 33 -12.87 2.24 16.75
N GLY A 34 -13.39 1.16 16.17
CA GLY A 34 -14.81 1.09 15.77
C GLY A 34 -15.14 2.02 14.60
N GLU A 35 -14.15 2.24 13.74
CA GLU A 35 -14.21 3.13 12.60
C GLU A 35 -15.36 2.77 11.66
N ARG A 36 -15.92 3.80 11.02
CA ARG A 36 -16.83 3.61 9.90
C ARG A 36 -16.03 3.20 8.67
N VAL A 37 -16.70 2.52 7.75
CA VAL A 37 -16.11 2.11 6.46
C VAL A 37 -15.43 3.28 5.74
N GLU A 38 -16.10 4.44 5.68
CA GLU A 38 -15.56 5.63 5.01
C GLU A 38 -14.27 6.15 5.66
N GLU A 39 -14.18 6.11 6.99
CA GLU A 39 -12.99 6.53 7.75
C GLU A 39 -11.82 5.58 7.46
N ALA A 40 -12.07 4.27 7.50
CA ALA A 40 -11.08 3.25 7.18
C ALA A 40 -10.57 3.37 5.73
N LEU A 41 -11.46 3.63 4.77
CA LEU A 41 -11.10 3.87 3.37
C LEU A 41 -10.30 5.16 3.18
N GLY A 42 -10.64 6.22 3.93
CA GLY A 42 -9.88 7.46 3.98
C GLY A 42 -8.45 7.21 4.45
N LYS A 43 -8.29 6.52 5.59
CA LYS A 43 -6.97 6.15 6.12
C LYS A 43 -6.19 5.27 5.14
N MET A 44 -6.83 4.26 4.56
CA MET A 44 -6.21 3.41 3.55
C MET A 44 -5.59 4.24 2.42
N ARG A 45 -6.30 5.23 1.88
CA ARG A 45 -5.78 6.10 0.81
C ARG A 45 -4.57 6.91 1.26
N VAL A 46 -4.67 7.56 2.42
CA VAL A 46 -3.58 8.36 3.01
C VAL A 46 -2.32 7.51 3.18
N GLU A 47 -2.46 6.29 3.70
CA GLU A 47 -1.31 5.40 3.95
C GLU A 47 -0.72 4.82 2.67
N VAL A 48 -1.55 4.50 1.67
CA VAL A 48 -1.06 4.07 0.35
C VAL A 48 -0.28 5.19 -0.33
N ASP A 49 -0.78 6.43 -0.30
CA ASP A 49 -0.08 7.58 -0.87
C ASP A 49 1.22 7.90 -0.12
N ALA A 50 1.22 7.83 1.22
CA ALA A 50 2.41 8.01 2.04
C ALA A 50 3.47 6.93 1.75
N ALA A 51 3.04 5.67 1.68
CA ALA A 51 3.92 4.54 1.43
C ALA A 51 4.53 4.57 0.01
N ARG A 52 3.80 5.09 -0.99
CA ARG A 52 4.31 5.28 -2.36
C ARG A 52 5.50 6.25 -2.40
N ASN A 53 5.52 7.26 -1.55
CA ASN A 53 6.61 8.23 -1.48
C ASN A 53 7.80 7.73 -0.62
N GLY A 54 7.66 6.56 0.02
CA GLY A 54 8.71 5.92 0.82
C GLY A 54 9.57 4.93 0.02
N MET A 55 10.52 4.31 0.70
CA MET A 55 11.36 3.22 0.14
C MET A 55 10.88 1.82 0.54
N GLY A 56 9.72 1.70 1.20
CA GLY A 56 9.20 0.43 1.69
C GLY A 56 8.80 -0.51 0.55
N LEU A 57 9.01 -1.81 0.72
CA LEU A 57 8.60 -2.80 -0.30
C LEU A 57 7.13 -3.21 -0.15
N TYR A 58 6.64 -3.25 1.09
CA TYR A 58 5.28 -3.65 1.40
C TYR A 58 4.61 -2.68 2.37
N LEU A 59 3.31 -2.51 2.19
CA LEU A 59 2.40 -1.93 3.17
C LEU A 59 1.48 -3.04 3.69
N ARG A 60 1.35 -3.17 4.99
CA ARG A 60 0.49 -4.14 5.67
C ARG A 60 -0.62 -3.38 6.38
N LEU A 61 -1.84 -3.51 5.88
CA LEU A 61 -3.02 -2.88 6.48
C LEU A 61 -3.72 -3.85 7.41
N ILE A 62 -3.96 -3.44 8.64
CA ILE A 62 -4.81 -4.15 9.60
C ILE A 62 -6.23 -3.59 9.46
N VAL A 63 -7.13 -4.42 8.95
CA VAL A 63 -8.52 -4.07 8.61
C VAL A 63 -9.54 -4.76 9.51
N GLY A 64 -9.08 -5.65 10.38
CA GLY A 64 -9.97 -6.49 11.18
C GLY A 64 -10.83 -7.40 10.31
N SER A 65 -12.07 -7.66 10.72
CA SER A 65 -12.98 -8.57 10.02
C SER A 65 -14.29 -7.87 9.62
N GLY A 66 -14.98 -8.41 8.62
CA GLY A 66 -16.31 -7.96 8.21
C GLY A 66 -16.28 -6.86 7.14
N VAL A 67 -17.23 -5.92 7.21
CA VAL A 67 -17.53 -4.98 6.12
C VAL A 67 -16.33 -4.11 5.74
N ILE A 68 -15.56 -3.61 6.71
CA ILE A 68 -14.37 -2.79 6.42
C ILE A 68 -13.38 -3.55 5.55
N ARG A 69 -13.10 -4.82 5.88
CA ARG A 69 -12.20 -5.66 5.08
C ARG A 69 -12.72 -5.80 3.66
N ASP A 70 -14.00 -6.12 3.50
CA ASP A 70 -14.59 -6.41 2.19
C ASP A 70 -14.57 -5.15 1.30
N GLU A 71 -14.85 -3.97 1.88
CA GLU A 71 -14.80 -2.68 1.20
C GLU A 71 -13.37 -2.24 0.87
N VAL A 72 -12.41 -2.46 1.78
CA VAL A 72 -10.98 -2.21 1.51
C VAL A 72 -10.49 -3.11 0.38
N LEU A 73 -10.85 -4.39 0.37
CA LEU A 73 -10.50 -5.31 -0.73
C LEU A 73 -11.09 -4.85 -2.06
N PHE A 74 -12.33 -4.35 -2.07
CA PHE A 74 -12.93 -3.79 -3.28
C PHE A 74 -12.20 -2.53 -3.75
N ALA A 75 -11.92 -1.60 -2.84
CA ALA A 75 -11.20 -0.36 -3.15
C ALA A 75 -9.78 -0.64 -3.68
N LEU A 76 -9.05 -1.59 -3.08
CA LEU A 76 -7.71 -1.97 -3.51
C LEU A 76 -7.67 -2.55 -4.94
N ARG A 77 -8.76 -3.14 -5.43
CA ARG A 77 -8.85 -3.54 -6.85
C ARG A 77 -8.79 -2.34 -7.78
N GLY A 78 -9.48 -1.25 -7.43
CA GLY A 78 -9.40 0.02 -8.16
C GLY A 78 -7.98 0.60 -8.12
N VAL A 79 -7.40 0.68 -6.92
CA VAL A 79 -6.02 1.19 -6.71
C VAL A 79 -4.99 0.37 -7.51
N GLN A 80 -5.15 -0.96 -7.59
CA GLN A 80 -4.30 -1.81 -8.41
C GLN A 80 -4.55 -1.61 -9.91
N ALA A 81 -5.80 -1.47 -10.34
CA ALA A 81 -6.16 -1.22 -11.74
C ALA A 81 -5.61 0.12 -12.25
N ASP A 82 -5.61 1.14 -11.39
CA ASP A 82 -5.01 2.45 -11.66
C ASP A 82 -3.47 2.42 -11.63
N GLY A 83 -2.89 1.25 -11.29
CA GLY A 83 -1.44 1.07 -11.20
C GLY A 83 -0.80 1.82 -10.04
N VAL A 84 -1.55 2.20 -9.01
CA VAL A 84 -0.97 2.87 -7.82
C VAL A 84 -0.16 1.88 -6.98
N ILE A 85 -0.61 0.62 -6.93
CA ILE A 85 0.09 -0.50 -6.27
C ILE A 85 0.36 -1.62 -7.27
N LYS A 86 1.31 -2.50 -6.96
CA LYS A 86 1.66 -3.63 -7.83
C LYS A 86 0.71 -4.82 -7.66
N SER A 87 0.41 -5.17 -6.41
CA SER A 87 -0.51 -6.27 -6.08
C SER A 87 -0.90 -6.20 -4.60
N PHE A 88 -1.95 -6.90 -4.21
CA PHE A 88 -2.28 -7.11 -2.80
C PHE A 88 -2.81 -8.53 -2.56
N GLU A 89 -2.66 -9.01 -1.33
CA GLU A 89 -3.16 -10.31 -0.88
C GLU A 89 -3.62 -10.24 0.58
N VAL A 90 -4.63 -11.04 0.93
CA VAL A 90 -4.99 -11.25 2.34
C VAL A 90 -3.98 -12.22 2.96
N GLU A 91 -3.49 -11.93 4.16
CA GLU A 91 -2.55 -12.81 4.83
C GLU A 91 -3.21 -14.14 5.21
N SER A 92 -2.59 -15.25 4.82
CA SER A 92 -3.10 -16.59 5.09
C SER A 92 -3.21 -16.92 6.58
N ALA A 93 -2.31 -16.38 7.40
CA ALA A 93 -2.30 -16.55 8.86
C ALA A 93 -3.18 -15.53 9.60
N ASN A 94 -3.59 -14.44 8.95
CA ASN A 94 -4.40 -13.39 9.54
C ASN A 94 -5.33 -12.76 8.50
N ALA A 95 -6.57 -13.26 8.43
CA ALA A 95 -7.58 -12.76 7.49
C ALA A 95 -7.98 -11.29 7.72
N GLY A 96 -7.55 -10.68 8.82
CA GLY A 96 -7.72 -9.25 9.08
C GLY A 96 -6.52 -8.38 8.76
N ALA A 97 -5.51 -8.94 8.07
CA ALA A 97 -4.39 -8.21 7.54
C ALA A 97 -4.31 -8.38 6.01
N ILE A 98 -4.04 -7.27 5.33
CA ILE A 98 -3.85 -7.24 3.87
C ILE A 98 -2.44 -6.76 3.61
N LYS A 99 -1.68 -7.56 2.87
CA LYS A 99 -0.33 -7.23 2.43
C LYS A 99 -0.39 -6.65 1.01
N ILE A 100 0.11 -5.44 0.87
CA ILE A 100 0.15 -4.67 -0.37
C ILE A 100 1.60 -4.57 -0.80
N LYS A 101 1.86 -4.92 -2.06
CA LYS A 101 3.16 -4.72 -2.71
C LYS A 101 3.17 -3.38 -3.41
N LEU A 102 4.11 -2.53 -3.00
CA LEU A 102 4.31 -1.21 -3.58
C LEU A 102 5.07 -1.32 -4.91
N LYS A 103 5.09 -0.23 -5.67
CA LYS A 103 5.85 -0.14 -6.91
C LYS A 103 7.34 0.00 -6.62
#